data_AF-A0A7X8K492-F1
#
_entry.id   AF-A0A7X8K492-F1
#
_cell.length_a   1.000
_cell.length_b   1.000
_cell.length_c   1.000
_cell.angle_alpha   90.00
_cell.angle_beta   90.00
_cell.angle_gamma   90.00
#
_symmetry.space_group_name_H-M   'P 1'
#
loop_
_entity.id
_entity.type
_entity.pdbx_description
1 polymer ?
#
loop_
_entity_poly.entity_id
_entity_poly.type
_entity_poly.pdbx_seq_one_letter_code
_entity_poly.pdbx_strand_id
1 'polypeptide(L)'
;IDLLFSAEAIKKYLDLPSASNYLRCRTICPAQVFTGSSTKFYGDGWVAIGDLTGYGRVLKDGYFASFFSSQLVAHTLFYHGSQASDFRKHYHRPLKKFLLDNRFGMWLFNINLWLGQFSWFRKLLLAVGQLEGEKNPTGGFMHSATRALATGDLSYRLITLFYILGFFNAFTGPRALLKTLRREFGSQ
;
A
#
# COMPACT_ATOMS: atom_id res chain seq x y z
N ILE A 1 10.99 11.71 10.77
CA ILE A 1 10.03 12.51 9.97
C ILE A 1 10.39 13.99 10.04
N ASP A 2 10.65 14.56 11.22
CA ASP A 2 11.17 15.93 11.33
C ASP A 2 12.44 16.15 10.52
N LEU A 3 13.38 15.20 10.57
CA LEU A 3 14.60 15.21 9.76
C LEU A 3 14.33 15.24 8.24
N LEU A 4 13.24 14.62 7.79
CA LEU A 4 12.84 14.61 6.38
C LEU A 4 12.24 15.97 6.00
N PHE A 5 11.34 16.52 6.81
CA PHE A 5 10.71 17.82 6.57
C PHE A 5 11.64 19.00 6.82
N SER A 6 12.76 18.81 7.51
CA SER A 6 13.83 19.80 7.63
C SER A 6 14.80 19.81 6.44
N ALA A 7 14.74 18.82 5.54
CA ALA A 7 15.60 18.79 4.36
C ALA A 7 15.21 19.93 3.40
N GLU A 8 16.22 20.64 2.88
CA GLU A 8 16.03 21.85 2.06
C GLU A 8 15.17 21.62 0.81
N ALA A 9 15.35 20.45 0.17
CA ALA A 9 14.56 20.04 -1.00
C ALA A 9 13.05 19.94 -0.70
N ILE A 10 12.67 19.60 0.53
CA ILE A 10 11.28 19.47 0.96
C ILE A 10 10.78 20.79 1.53
N LYS A 11 11.59 21.47 2.35
CA LYS A 11 11.25 22.76 2.97
C LYS A 11 10.90 23.85 1.95
N LYS A 12 11.50 23.81 0.75
CA LYS A 12 11.16 24.68 -0.38
C LYS A 12 9.66 24.63 -0.75
N TYR A 13 9.05 23.46 -0.64
CA TYR A 13 7.64 23.24 -1.03
C TYR A 13 6.72 23.11 0.18
N LEU A 14 7.25 22.74 1.34
CA LEU A 14 6.46 22.45 2.52
C LEU A 14 7.25 22.79 3.81
N ASP A 15 6.99 23.99 4.37
CA ASP A 15 7.60 24.44 5.62
C ASP A 15 6.75 24.04 6.83
N LEU A 16 7.05 22.86 7.39
CA LEU A 16 6.40 22.30 8.57
C LEU A 16 7.45 22.08 9.68
N PRO A 17 7.75 23.11 10.49
CA PRO A 17 8.65 22.95 11.63
C PRO A 17 8.04 21.95 12.62
N SER A 18 8.83 20.95 13.04
CA SER A 18 8.34 19.88 13.93
C SER A 18 7.13 19.13 13.37
N ALA A 19 7.20 18.72 12.09
CA ALA A 19 6.18 17.93 11.40
C ALA A 19 5.61 16.78 12.25
N SER A 20 6.42 16.12 13.09
CA SER A 20 5.99 15.07 14.02
C SER A 20 4.91 15.49 15.01
N ASN A 21 4.86 16.76 15.40
CA ASN A 21 3.84 17.31 16.29
C ASN A 21 2.50 17.58 15.58
N TYR A 22 2.54 17.75 14.25
CA TYR A 22 1.36 18.01 13.42
C TYR A 22 0.87 16.77 12.68
N LEU A 23 1.58 15.65 12.79
CA LEU A 23 1.08 14.37 12.32
C LEU A 23 -0.18 14.02 13.10
N ARG A 24 -1.30 13.95 12.37
CA ARG A 24 -2.61 13.42 12.84
C ARG A 24 -2.49 12.14 13.68
N CYS A 25 -1.43 11.36 13.46
CA CYS A 25 -1.16 10.09 14.13
C CYS A 25 -0.90 10.20 15.66
N ARG A 26 -0.61 11.38 16.23
CA ARG A 26 -0.54 11.55 17.69
C ARG A 26 -1.86 11.98 18.34
N THR A 27 -2.78 12.58 17.59
CA THR A 27 -3.98 13.23 18.16
C THR A 27 -5.29 12.52 17.80
N ILE A 28 -5.37 11.76 16.68
CA ILE A 28 -6.65 11.22 16.17
C ILE A 28 -6.64 9.73 15.77
N CYS A 29 -5.50 9.07 15.53
CA CYS A 29 -5.55 7.73 14.90
C CYS A 29 -4.95 6.59 15.73
N PRO A 30 -5.77 5.83 16.45
CA PRO A 30 -6.03 4.47 16.04
C PRO A 30 -7.15 4.54 14.99
N ALA A 31 -6.82 4.88 13.74
CA ALA A 31 -7.77 4.67 12.66
C ALA A 31 -8.02 3.17 12.63
N GLN A 32 -9.16 2.75 13.20
CA GLN A 32 -9.54 1.36 13.22
C GLN A 32 -9.82 0.97 11.78
N VAL A 33 -8.92 0.19 11.22
CA VAL A 33 -9.10 -0.40 9.88
C VAL A 33 -9.91 -1.67 10.05
N PHE A 34 -10.83 -1.93 9.11
CA PHE A 34 -11.50 -3.22 9.05
C PHE A 34 -10.44 -4.31 8.81
N THR A 35 -10.48 -5.40 9.57
CA THR A 35 -9.54 -6.53 9.43
C THR A 35 -10.19 -7.74 8.77
N GLY A 36 -11.48 -7.67 8.46
CA GLY A 36 -12.24 -8.76 7.85
C GLY A 36 -13.49 -8.27 7.15
N SER A 37 -14.08 -9.17 6.35
CA SER A 37 -15.31 -8.92 5.62
C SER A 37 -16.54 -8.97 6.53
N SER A 38 -17.51 -8.07 6.30
CA SER A 38 -18.84 -8.21 6.87
C SER A 38 -19.59 -9.38 6.23
N THR A 39 -20.42 -10.08 7.00
CA THR A 39 -21.28 -11.17 6.49
C THR A 39 -22.66 -10.68 6.07
N LYS A 40 -23.05 -9.46 6.47
CA LYS A 40 -24.36 -8.86 6.20
C LYS A 40 -24.20 -7.38 5.82
N PHE A 41 -24.21 -7.10 4.53
CA PHE A 41 -24.00 -5.74 3.99
C PHE A 41 -24.86 -5.46 2.75
N TYR A 42 -25.90 -6.27 2.54
CA TYR A 42 -26.92 -6.09 1.51
C TYR A 42 -28.18 -6.88 1.89
N GLY A 43 -29.30 -6.51 1.30
CA GLY A 43 -30.59 -7.18 1.41
C GLY A 43 -31.52 -6.74 0.28
N ASP A 44 -32.81 -7.00 0.44
CA ASP A 44 -33.81 -6.61 -0.56
C ASP A 44 -33.99 -5.09 -0.52
N GLY A 45 -33.71 -4.42 -1.64
CA GLY A 45 -33.84 -2.97 -1.79
C GLY A 45 -32.72 -2.14 -1.14
N TRP A 46 -31.70 -2.75 -0.54
CA TRP A 46 -30.61 -2.00 0.09
C TRP A 46 -29.24 -2.71 -0.02
N VAL A 47 -28.18 -1.92 -0.05
CA VAL A 47 -26.80 -2.40 -0.10
C VAL A 47 -25.85 -1.35 0.48
N ALA A 48 -24.88 -1.80 1.28
CA ALA A 48 -23.79 -0.95 1.75
C ALA A 48 -22.64 -0.97 0.72
N ILE A 49 -21.92 0.14 0.62
CA ILE A 49 -20.76 0.31 -0.27
C ILE A 49 -19.54 0.74 0.54
N GLY A 50 -18.35 0.57 -0.03
CA GLY A 50 -17.10 1.00 0.60
C GLY A 50 -16.60 0.06 1.70
N ASP A 51 -15.89 0.64 2.66
CA ASP A 51 -15.17 -0.05 3.74
C ASP A 51 -16.09 -0.77 4.75
N LEU A 52 -17.34 -0.32 4.91
CA LEU A 52 -18.38 -0.98 5.72
C LEU A 52 -18.64 -2.44 5.30
N THR A 53 -18.35 -2.78 4.05
CA THR A 53 -18.48 -4.14 3.52
C THR A 53 -17.38 -5.07 4.03
N GLY A 54 -16.28 -4.49 4.53
CA GLY A 54 -15.03 -5.17 4.84
C GLY A 54 -14.32 -5.75 3.61
N TYR A 55 -14.75 -5.37 2.40
CA TYR A 55 -14.15 -5.75 1.12
C TYR A 55 -13.44 -4.56 0.47
N GLY A 56 -12.16 -4.43 0.77
CA GLY A 56 -11.22 -3.47 0.17
C GLY A 56 -9.80 -3.83 0.58
N ARG A 57 -8.76 -3.19 0.04
CA ARG A 57 -7.39 -3.44 0.49
C ARG A 57 -7.15 -2.72 1.83
N VAL A 58 -6.99 -3.49 2.91
CA VAL A 58 -6.99 -3.02 4.32
C VAL A 58 -6.06 -1.83 4.58
N LEU A 59 -4.86 -1.84 4.00
CA LEU A 59 -3.83 -0.83 4.25
C LEU A 59 -3.73 0.23 3.14
N LYS A 60 -4.69 0.27 2.20
CA LYS A 60 -4.57 1.05 0.95
C LYS A 60 -5.84 1.73 0.46
N ASP A 61 -7.01 1.13 0.70
CA ASP A 61 -8.21 1.50 -0.05
C ASP A 61 -9.41 1.81 0.84
N GLY A 62 -9.67 3.10 1.07
CA GLY A 62 -11.03 3.57 1.38
C GLY A 62 -11.77 4.00 0.12
N TYR A 63 -11.12 4.86 -0.67
CA TYR A 63 -11.70 5.44 -1.89
C TYR A 63 -11.95 4.40 -2.99
N PHE A 64 -10.94 3.58 -3.33
CA PHE A 64 -11.10 2.56 -4.39
C PHE A 64 -12.14 1.50 -4.03
N ALA A 65 -12.23 1.11 -2.75
CA ALA A 65 -13.26 0.20 -2.28
C ALA A 65 -14.67 0.78 -2.53
N SER A 66 -14.86 2.07 -2.22
CA SER A 66 -16.12 2.79 -2.44
C SER A 66 -16.45 2.92 -3.93
N PHE A 67 -15.49 3.33 -4.75
CA PHE A 67 -15.67 3.48 -6.18
C PHE A 67 -16.02 2.16 -6.88
N PHE A 68 -15.23 1.10 -6.65
CA PHE A 68 -15.44 -0.21 -7.26
C PHE A 68 -16.75 -0.86 -6.79
N SER A 69 -17.07 -0.78 -5.50
CA SER A 69 -18.35 -1.30 -4.98
C SER A 69 -19.55 -0.55 -5.55
N SER A 70 -19.47 0.79 -5.68
CA SER A 70 -20.53 1.59 -6.30
C SER A 70 -20.79 1.18 -7.75
N GLN A 71 -19.74 0.94 -8.54
CA GLN A 71 -19.88 0.45 -9.92
C GLN A 71 -20.56 -0.92 -9.98
N LEU A 72 -20.17 -1.86 -9.11
CA LEU A 72 -20.80 -3.18 -9.04
C LEU A 72 -22.26 -3.12 -8.59
N VAL A 73 -22.57 -2.25 -7.62
CA VAL A 73 -23.94 -2.03 -7.16
C VAL A 73 -24.79 -1.44 -8.28
N ALA A 74 -24.32 -0.38 -8.96
CA ALA A 74 -25.04 0.20 -10.09
C ALA A 74 -25.28 -0.85 -11.18
N HIS A 75 -24.25 -1.60 -11.57
CA HIS A 75 -24.40 -2.70 -12.53
C HIS A 75 -25.43 -3.75 -12.07
N THR A 76 -25.43 -4.12 -10.79
CA THR A 76 -26.39 -5.08 -10.25
C THR A 76 -27.83 -4.54 -10.32
N LEU A 77 -28.03 -3.31 -9.88
CA LEU A 77 -29.34 -2.65 -9.89
C LEU A 77 -29.92 -2.52 -11.30
N PHE A 78 -29.12 -2.05 -12.27
CA PHE A 78 -29.61 -1.80 -13.62
C PHE A 78 -29.80 -3.07 -14.46
N TYR A 79 -28.98 -4.10 -14.27
CA TYR A 79 -28.97 -5.26 -15.16
C TYR A 79 -29.48 -6.57 -14.54
N HIS A 80 -29.64 -6.64 -13.21
CA HIS A 80 -30.00 -7.88 -12.52
C HIS A 80 -31.18 -7.72 -11.57
N GLY A 81 -31.23 -6.64 -10.78
CA GLY A 81 -32.30 -6.37 -9.83
C GLY A 81 -31.79 -5.84 -8.50
N SER A 82 -32.71 -5.69 -7.55
CA SER A 82 -32.46 -5.16 -6.20
C SER A 82 -32.70 -6.18 -5.09
N GLN A 83 -32.85 -7.47 -5.42
CA GLN A 83 -33.05 -8.51 -4.42
C GLN A 83 -31.69 -8.95 -3.83
N ALA A 84 -31.71 -9.48 -2.61
CA ALA A 84 -30.52 -10.00 -1.94
C ALA A 84 -29.79 -11.09 -2.75
N SER A 85 -30.53 -11.87 -3.55
CA SER A 85 -29.97 -12.87 -4.46
C SER A 85 -29.10 -12.25 -5.56
N ASP A 86 -29.51 -11.10 -6.09
CA ASP A 86 -28.84 -10.40 -7.18
C ASP A 86 -27.52 -9.82 -6.67
N PHE A 87 -27.58 -9.14 -5.51
CA PHE A 87 -26.38 -8.64 -4.83
C PHE A 87 -25.42 -9.76 -4.44
N ARG A 88 -25.91 -10.91 -3.99
CA ARG A 88 -25.04 -12.05 -3.66
C ARG A 88 -24.21 -12.50 -4.87
N LYS A 89 -24.83 -12.58 -6.06
CA LYS A 89 -24.21 -13.13 -7.27
C LYS A 89 -23.37 -12.09 -8.02
N HIS A 90 -23.85 -10.87 -8.13
CA HIS A 90 -23.29 -9.85 -9.02
C HIS A 90 -22.51 -8.74 -8.30
N TYR A 91 -22.66 -8.61 -6.98
CA TYR A 91 -21.93 -7.64 -6.16
C TYR A 91 -20.97 -8.31 -5.16
N HIS A 92 -21.46 -9.14 -4.24
CA HIS A 92 -20.65 -9.78 -3.20
C HIS A 92 -19.64 -10.78 -3.77
N ARG A 93 -20.04 -11.67 -4.69
CA ARG A 93 -19.11 -12.67 -5.24
C ARG A 93 -17.85 -12.04 -5.87
N PRO A 94 -17.94 -10.99 -6.71
CA PRO A 94 -16.76 -10.26 -7.21
C PRO A 94 -15.86 -9.66 -6.11
N LEU A 95 -16.44 -9.19 -5.01
CA LEU A 95 -15.68 -8.60 -3.90
C LEU A 95 -14.76 -9.61 -3.20
N LYS A 96 -15.07 -10.91 -3.24
CA LYS A 96 -14.26 -11.96 -2.60
C LYS A 96 -12.81 -12.02 -3.09
N LYS A 97 -12.49 -11.43 -4.25
CA LYS A 97 -11.09 -11.32 -4.73
C LYS A 97 -10.18 -10.59 -3.74
N PHE A 98 -10.72 -9.66 -2.94
CA PHE A 98 -9.95 -8.91 -1.95
C PHE A 98 -9.54 -9.74 -0.74
N LEU A 99 -10.22 -10.86 -0.43
CA LEU A 99 -9.87 -11.70 0.72
C LEU A 99 -8.46 -12.30 0.58
N LEU A 100 -8.18 -12.86 -0.60
CA LEU A 100 -6.88 -13.46 -0.88
C LEU A 100 -5.78 -12.41 -0.99
N ASP A 101 -6.08 -11.25 -1.57
CA ASP A 101 -5.12 -10.16 -1.68
C ASP A 101 -4.80 -9.56 -0.29
N ASN A 102 -5.80 -9.38 0.57
CA ASN A 102 -5.61 -8.90 1.95
C ASN A 102 -4.84 -9.89 2.82
N ARG A 103 -5.13 -11.19 2.72
CA ARG A 103 -4.36 -12.20 3.47
C ARG A 103 -2.88 -12.14 3.10
N PHE A 104 -2.58 -11.93 1.82
CA PHE A 104 -1.23 -11.73 1.35
C PHE A 104 -0.65 -10.38 1.82
N GLY A 105 -1.41 -9.29 1.72
CA GLY A 105 -1.01 -7.97 2.19
C GLY A 105 -0.68 -7.92 3.69
N MET A 106 -1.49 -8.56 4.54
CA MET A 106 -1.23 -8.66 5.98
C MET A 106 0.00 -9.49 6.28
N TRP A 107 0.24 -10.57 5.54
CA TRP A 107 1.48 -11.34 5.66
C TRP A 107 2.72 -10.51 5.29
N LEU A 108 2.68 -9.74 4.19
CA LEU A 108 3.76 -8.82 3.83
C LEU A 108 3.96 -7.73 4.88
N PHE A 109 2.88 -7.18 5.42
CA PHE A 109 2.95 -6.16 6.45
C PHE A 109 3.67 -6.68 7.70
N ASN A 110 3.34 -7.90 8.12
CA ASN A 110 4.03 -8.56 9.24
C ASN A 110 5.52 -8.80 8.94
N ILE A 111 5.85 -9.23 7.72
CA ILE A 111 7.25 -9.35 7.29
C ILE A 111 7.97 -8.00 7.34
N ASN A 112 7.34 -6.93 6.85
CA ASN A 112 7.91 -5.60 6.89
C ASN A 112 8.11 -5.11 8.32
N LEU A 113 7.16 -5.35 9.23
CA LEU A 113 7.31 -5.03 10.65
C LEU A 113 8.49 -5.78 11.27
N TRP A 114 8.63 -7.07 10.97
CA TRP A 114 9.73 -7.89 11.47
C TRP A 114 11.08 -7.46 10.89
N LEU A 115 11.20 -7.34 9.56
CA LEU A 115 12.43 -6.93 8.89
C LEU A 115 12.83 -5.48 9.24
N GLY A 116 11.86 -4.60 9.45
CA GLY A 116 12.06 -3.20 9.81
C GLY A 116 12.74 -2.99 11.16
N GLN A 117 12.71 -3.99 12.05
CA GLN A 117 13.45 -3.97 13.32
C GLN A 117 14.96 -3.97 13.09
N PHE A 118 15.42 -4.54 11.98
CA PHE A 118 16.84 -4.61 11.67
C PHE A 118 17.33 -3.35 10.96
N SER A 119 18.36 -2.70 11.51
CA SER A 119 18.99 -1.54 10.89
C SER A 119 19.60 -1.85 9.52
N TRP A 120 20.17 -3.04 9.34
CA TRP A 120 20.76 -3.46 8.08
C TRP A 120 19.75 -3.55 6.94
N PHE A 121 18.53 -4.03 7.21
CA PHE A 121 17.49 -4.18 6.19
C PHE A 121 16.99 -2.82 5.71
N ARG A 122 16.80 -1.88 6.64
CA ARG A 122 16.44 -0.48 6.32
C ARG A 122 17.49 0.18 5.43
N LYS A 123 18.78 0.01 5.77
CA LYS A 123 19.90 0.51 4.95
C LYS A 123 19.96 -0.15 3.58
N LEU A 124 19.72 -1.46 3.51
CA LEU A 124 19.65 -2.20 2.24
C LEU A 124 18.54 -1.67 1.34
N LEU A 125 17.33 -1.50 1.89
CA LEU A 125 16.18 -0.97 1.15
C LEU A 125 16.48 0.40 0.53
N LEU A 126 17.11 1.29 1.31
CA LEU A 126 17.54 2.61 0.86
C LEU A 126 18.63 2.54 -0.21
N ALA A 127 19.66 1.71 0.00
CA ALA A 127 20.76 1.54 -0.94
C ALA A 127 20.27 1.01 -2.30
N VAL A 128 19.34 0.06 -2.30
CA VAL A 128 18.72 -0.47 -3.52
C VAL A 128 17.91 0.61 -4.24
N GLY A 129 17.12 1.40 -3.52
CA GLY A 129 16.37 2.52 -4.09
C GLY A 129 17.28 3.59 -4.71
N GLN A 130 18.36 3.97 -4.03
CA GLN A 130 19.34 4.93 -4.54
C GLN A 130 20.04 4.40 -5.80
N LEU A 131 20.48 3.13 -5.78
CA LEU A 131 21.16 2.51 -6.91
C LEU A 131 20.25 2.38 -8.13
N GLU A 132 18.96 2.10 -7.94
CA GLU A 132 17.99 2.11 -9.02
C GLU A 132 17.77 3.52 -9.57
N GLY A 133 17.68 4.54 -8.71
CA GLY A 133 17.54 5.94 -9.12
C GLY A 133 18.76 6.49 -9.87
N GLU A 134 19.98 6.08 -9.48
CA GLU A 134 21.22 6.43 -10.18
C GLU A 134 21.28 5.81 -11.59
N LYS A 135 20.74 4.60 -11.78
CA LYS A 135 20.72 3.91 -13.08
C LYS A 135 19.59 4.38 -14.00
N ASN A 136 18.39 4.59 -13.44
CA ASN A 136 17.17 4.88 -14.19
C ASN A 136 16.42 6.06 -13.56
N PRO A 137 16.66 7.30 -14.03
CA PRO A 137 16.00 8.51 -13.50
C PRO A 137 14.47 8.50 -13.66
N THR A 138 13.97 7.79 -14.66
CA THR A 138 12.53 7.63 -14.93
C THR A 138 11.84 6.60 -14.03
N GLY A 139 12.60 5.93 -13.16
CA GLY A 139 12.13 4.91 -12.21
C GLY A 139 12.31 3.47 -12.70
N GLY A 140 12.36 2.52 -11.75
CA GLY A 140 12.42 1.08 -12.00
C GLY A 140 11.41 0.29 -11.15
N PHE A 141 11.70 -0.99 -10.90
CA PHE A 141 10.81 -1.88 -10.16
C PHE A 141 10.70 -1.48 -8.69
N MET A 142 11.80 -1.09 -8.06
CA MET A 142 11.83 -0.67 -6.65
C MET A 142 11.02 0.61 -6.43
N HIS A 143 11.22 1.59 -7.32
CA HIS A 143 10.46 2.84 -7.34
C HIS A 143 8.97 2.57 -7.59
N SER A 144 8.64 1.73 -8.57
CA SER A 144 7.26 1.35 -8.88
C SER A 144 6.58 0.64 -7.71
N ALA A 145 7.26 -0.29 -7.04
CA ALA A 145 6.75 -0.98 -5.86
C ALA A 145 6.43 0.01 -4.72
N THR A 146 7.35 0.95 -4.48
CA THR A 146 7.22 1.96 -3.41
C THR A 146 6.11 2.96 -3.73
N ARG A 147 6.01 3.43 -4.97
CA ARG A 147 4.91 4.26 -5.44
C ARG A 147 3.58 3.54 -5.26
N ALA A 148 3.49 2.30 -5.73
CA ALA A 148 2.27 1.50 -5.67
C ALA A 148 1.85 1.15 -4.23
N LEU A 149 2.80 1.10 -3.31
CA LEU A 149 2.52 0.99 -1.88
C LEU A 149 1.80 2.24 -1.35
N ALA A 150 2.21 3.43 -1.81
CA ALA A 150 1.66 4.72 -1.37
C ALA A 150 0.34 5.08 -2.08
N THR A 151 0.20 4.80 -3.38
CA THR A 151 -0.98 5.14 -4.18
C THR A 151 -2.09 4.10 -4.09
N GLY A 152 -1.74 2.85 -3.79
CA GLY A 152 -2.67 1.73 -3.84
C GLY A 152 -3.14 1.39 -5.26
N ASP A 153 -2.39 1.70 -6.31
CA ASP A 153 -2.76 1.37 -7.69
C ASP A 153 -2.62 -0.13 -8.03
N LEU A 154 -1.69 -0.85 -7.40
CA LEU A 154 -1.42 -2.27 -7.64
C LEU A 154 -1.84 -3.20 -6.48
N SER A 155 -2.13 -4.46 -6.82
CA SER A 155 -2.38 -5.52 -5.84
C SER A 155 -1.14 -5.80 -4.98
N TYR A 156 -1.32 -6.35 -3.78
CA TYR A 156 -0.19 -6.66 -2.91
C TYR A 156 0.78 -7.65 -3.58
N ARG A 157 0.26 -8.60 -4.35
CA ARG A 157 1.07 -9.59 -5.11
C ARG A 157 2.02 -8.95 -6.10
N LEU A 158 1.54 -8.00 -6.90
CA LEU A 158 2.36 -7.31 -7.89
C LEU A 158 3.43 -6.44 -7.24
N ILE A 159 3.09 -5.80 -6.12
CA ILE A 159 4.03 -4.97 -5.38
C ILE A 159 5.16 -5.82 -4.81
N THR A 160 4.85 -6.99 -4.27
CA THR A 160 5.89 -7.94 -3.83
C THR A 160 6.76 -8.41 -4.98
N LEU A 161 6.16 -8.73 -6.13
CA LEU A 161 6.91 -9.11 -7.32
C LEU A 161 7.88 -7.99 -7.73
N PHE A 162 7.43 -6.75 -7.72
CA PHE A 162 8.29 -5.60 -8.06
C PHE A 162 9.40 -5.38 -7.04
N TYR A 163 9.14 -5.55 -5.74
CA TYR A 163 10.21 -5.55 -4.74
C TYR A 163 11.24 -6.66 -5.01
N ILE A 164 10.81 -7.89 -5.27
CA ILE A 164 11.70 -9.02 -5.58
C ILE A 164 12.55 -8.73 -6.82
N LEU A 165 11.93 -8.24 -7.89
CA LEU A 165 12.64 -7.89 -9.13
C LEU A 165 13.62 -6.73 -8.92
N GLY A 166 13.23 -5.72 -8.13
CA GLY A 166 14.10 -4.60 -7.77
C GLY A 166 15.33 -5.06 -6.98
N PHE A 167 15.13 -5.93 -5.99
CA PHE A 167 16.23 -6.55 -5.26
C PHE A 167 17.12 -7.39 -6.19
N PHE A 168 16.54 -8.27 -7.01
CA PHE A 168 17.29 -9.12 -7.93
C PHE A 168 18.15 -8.29 -8.89
N ASN A 169 17.59 -7.21 -9.46
CA ASN A 169 18.31 -6.28 -10.32
C ASN A 169 19.42 -5.49 -9.61
N ALA A 170 19.32 -5.27 -8.29
CA ALA A 170 20.41 -4.70 -7.51
C ALA A 170 21.53 -5.72 -7.25
N PHE A 171 21.18 -6.98 -7.00
CA PHE A 171 22.14 -8.07 -6.76
C PHE A 171 22.95 -8.46 -8.00
N THR A 172 22.49 -8.18 -9.22
CA THR A 172 23.31 -8.37 -10.43
C THR A 172 24.52 -7.42 -10.50
N GLY A 173 24.54 -6.33 -9.71
CA GLY A 173 25.65 -5.40 -9.58
C GLY A 173 26.25 -5.35 -8.17
N PRO A 174 26.79 -6.46 -7.62
CA PRO A 174 27.11 -6.60 -6.21
C PRO A 174 28.19 -5.61 -5.73
N ARG A 175 29.13 -5.23 -6.60
CA ARG A 175 30.17 -4.23 -6.29
C ARG A 175 29.60 -2.83 -6.06
N ALA A 176 28.63 -2.43 -6.88
CA ALA A 176 27.95 -1.14 -6.73
C ALA A 176 27.08 -1.14 -5.46
N LEU A 177 26.37 -2.24 -5.22
CA LEU A 177 25.58 -2.43 -4.00
C LEU A 177 26.46 -2.37 -2.73
N LEU A 178 27.58 -3.08 -2.69
CA LEU A 178 28.55 -3.04 -1.59
C LEU A 178 29.11 -1.62 -1.35
N LYS A 179 29.40 -0.87 -2.42
CA LYS A 179 29.87 0.52 -2.33
C LYS A 179 28.81 1.42 -1.68
N THR A 180 27.55 1.32 -2.13
CA THR A 180 26.44 2.11 -1.59
C THR A 180 26.11 1.70 -0.16
N LEU A 181 26.11 0.40 0.16
CA LEU A 181 25.95 -0.09 1.52
C LEU A 181 27.07 0.44 2.44
N ARG A 182 28.33 0.42 2.00
CA ARG A 182 29.45 0.95 2.80
C ARG A 182 29.30 2.46 3.07
N ARG A 183 28.73 3.22 2.12
CA ARG A 183 28.37 4.64 2.30
C ARG A 183 27.32 4.82 3.40
N GLU A 184 26.27 3.99 3.41
CA GLU A 184 25.18 4.02 4.40
C GLU A 184 25.55 3.41 5.77
N PHE A 185 26.53 2.50 5.81
CA PHE A 185 27.05 1.91 7.05
C PHE A 185 28.16 2.74 7.69
N GLY A 186 28.91 3.53 6.92
CA GLY A 186 30.03 4.36 7.41
C GLY A 186 29.66 5.79 7.82
N SER A 187 28.41 6.22 7.69
CA SER A 187 27.94 7.56 8.08
C SER A 187 27.44 7.67 9.54
N GLN A 188 27.94 6.81 10.44
CA GLN A 188 27.68 6.90 11.89
C GLN A 188 28.75 7.69 12.61
#